data_AF-A0A965V2S9-F1
#
_entry.id   AF-A0A965V2S9-F1
#
_cell.length_a   1.000
_cell.length_b   1.000
_cell.length_c   1.000
_cell.angle_alpha   90.00
_cell.angle_beta   90.00
_cell.angle_gamma   90.00
#
_symmetry.space_group_name_H-M   'P 1'
#
loop_
_entity.id
_entity.type
_entity.pdbx_description
1 polymer ?
#
loop_
_entity_poly.entity_id
_entity_poly.type
_entity_poly.pdbx_seq_one_letter_code
_entity_poly.pdbx_strand_id
1 'polypeptide(L)'
;MADIQLEIQNLERDAQALAEKDSAVARATAILPALGLAIKKSISNLKKHTGELEDQRKTELAQLDALNRERLELEKRSSSLAGELQNAEMRSYELKVQLSAIEERIREELQISLGDLEGSEPADLADRSDAELESELRKIDNQLRVLGSFNPLAEEEYSALEERLNYLSTQLDDLNEAKSELRGIIREIDGKIQTTFAAAFEDTKREFEKVFPILFPGGSGSLNLTKPEEGEEVGIDVSVRPAGKRIERMSLLSGGERSLAAMALLVAIFKARPSPFYVLDEVEAALDDTNLERLLEVLKTLGEASQLIIVTHQKRTMEIADALYGVSMGKDGVTKVMSQTLEKAS
;
A
#
# COMPACT_ATOMS: atom_id res chain seq x y z
N MET A 1 66.23 40.87 25.44
CA MET A 1 66.89 39.69 24.86
C MET A 1 65.92 38.51 24.76
N ALA A 2 65.25 38.12 25.86
CA ALA A 2 64.24 37.04 25.84
C ALA A 2 63.01 37.34 24.95
N ASP A 3 62.47 38.57 24.97
CA ASP A 3 61.30 38.92 24.13
C ASP A 3 61.58 38.86 22.63
N ILE A 4 62.79 39.25 22.21
CA ILE A 4 63.21 39.23 20.80
C ILE A 4 63.36 37.78 20.30
N GLN A 5 63.82 36.86 21.15
CA GLN A 5 63.90 35.44 20.79
C GLN A 5 62.53 34.77 20.67
N LEU A 6 61.56 35.18 21.50
CA LEU A 6 60.19 34.68 21.41
C LEU A 6 59.51 35.14 20.11
N GLU A 7 59.75 36.38 19.70
CA GLU A 7 59.18 36.96 18.48
C GLU A 7 59.78 36.35 17.20
N ILE A 8 61.08 36.03 17.22
CA ILE A 8 61.73 35.27 16.14
C ILE A 8 61.13 33.85 16.03
N GLN A 9 60.92 33.15 17.14
CA GLN A 9 60.30 31.81 17.12
C GLN A 9 58.86 31.84 16.59
N ASN A 10 58.08 32.87 16.93
CA ASN A 10 56.73 33.03 16.40
C ASN A 10 56.74 33.31 14.90
N LEU A 11 57.64 34.17 14.41
CA LEU A 11 57.80 34.45 12.99
C LEU A 11 58.27 33.22 12.19
N GLU A 12 59.16 32.40 12.75
CA GLU A 12 59.59 31.13 12.13
C GLU A 12 58.43 30.12 12.03
N ARG A 13 57.58 30.05 13.06
CA ARG A 13 56.40 29.20 13.08
C ARG A 13 55.35 29.65 12.07
N ASP A 14 55.12 30.96 11.96
CA ASP A 14 54.20 31.55 10.98
C ASP A 14 54.72 31.36 9.55
N ALA A 15 56.03 31.47 9.33
CA ALA A 15 56.66 31.18 8.04
C ALA A 15 56.51 29.71 7.62
N GLN A 16 56.66 28.77 8.56
CA GLN A 16 56.38 27.35 8.32
C GLN A 16 54.91 27.09 7.99
N ALA A 17 53.99 27.70 8.72
CA ALA A 17 52.55 27.58 8.45
C ALA A 17 52.16 28.18 7.09
N LEU A 18 52.81 29.27 6.66
CA LEU A 18 52.62 29.85 5.33
C LEU A 18 53.12 28.92 4.22
N ALA A 19 54.31 28.33 4.40
CA ALA A 19 54.89 27.38 3.46
C ALA A 19 54.05 26.11 3.31
N GLU A 20 53.46 25.60 4.40
CA GLU A 20 52.53 24.48 4.35
C GLU A 20 51.26 24.82 3.57
N LYS A 21 50.68 26.02 3.80
CA LYS A 21 49.51 26.50 3.04
C LYS A 21 49.82 26.66 1.55
N ASP A 22 50.96 27.23 1.19
CA ASP A 22 51.38 27.38 -0.21
C ASP A 22 51.58 26.02 -0.89
N SER A 23 52.13 25.04 -0.17
CA SER A 23 52.25 23.67 -0.69
C SER A 23 50.88 22.98 -0.90
N ALA A 24 49.89 23.30 -0.07
CA ALA A 24 48.53 22.77 -0.19
C ALA A 24 47.80 23.43 -1.37
N VAL A 25 47.95 24.74 -1.55
CA VAL A 25 47.42 25.48 -2.70
C VAL A 25 48.07 24.98 -4.00
N ALA A 26 49.39 24.79 -4.04
CA ALA A 26 50.07 24.25 -5.22
C ALA A 26 49.57 22.83 -5.60
N ARG A 27 49.36 21.96 -4.61
CA ARG A 27 48.77 20.62 -4.81
C ARG A 27 47.34 20.69 -5.32
N ALA A 28 46.49 21.55 -4.75
CA ALA A 28 45.12 21.74 -5.22
C ALA A 28 45.08 22.29 -6.65
N THR A 29 45.95 23.24 -6.97
CA THR A 29 46.04 23.87 -8.29
C THR A 29 46.53 22.90 -9.36
N ALA A 30 47.38 21.93 -9.01
CA ALA A 30 47.83 20.88 -9.90
C ALA A 30 46.74 19.83 -10.24
N ILE A 31 45.77 19.62 -9.35
CA ILE A 31 44.69 18.61 -9.54
C ILE A 31 43.51 19.18 -10.34
N LEU A 32 43.25 20.49 -10.27
CA LEU A 32 42.14 21.16 -10.95
C LEU A 32 42.07 20.92 -12.48
N PRO A 33 43.18 20.93 -13.25
CA PRO A 33 43.16 20.67 -14.69
C PRO A 33 42.71 19.24 -15.03
N ALA A 34 43.15 18.24 -14.25
CA ALA A 34 42.77 16.85 -14.44
C ALA A 34 41.28 16.63 -14.12
N LEU A 35 40.79 17.27 -13.06
CA LEU A 35 39.36 17.24 -12.71
C LEU A 35 38.50 17.91 -13.80
N GLY A 36 38.95 19.05 -14.33
CA GLY A 36 38.28 19.74 -15.43
C GLY A 36 38.22 18.92 -16.73
N LEU A 37 39.28 18.17 -17.04
CA LEU A 37 39.32 17.23 -18.17
C LEU A 37 38.35 16.05 -17.95
N ALA A 38 38.31 15.49 -16.75
CA ALA A 38 37.38 14.41 -16.41
C ALA A 38 35.92 14.87 -16.53
N ILE A 39 35.60 16.06 -16.01
CA ILE A 39 34.26 16.65 -16.11
C ILE A 39 33.88 16.90 -17.58
N LYS A 40 34.78 17.47 -18.40
CA LYS A 40 34.53 17.66 -19.84
C LYS A 40 34.26 16.34 -20.56
N LYS A 41 35.01 15.28 -20.23
CA LYS A 41 34.81 13.94 -20.80
C LYS A 41 33.44 13.37 -20.40
N SER A 42 33.07 13.46 -19.12
CA SER A 42 31.75 13.03 -18.64
C SER A 42 30.61 13.81 -19.29
N ILE A 43 30.74 15.13 -19.45
CA ILE A 43 29.75 15.96 -20.17
C ILE A 43 29.63 15.53 -21.63
N SER A 44 30.74 15.23 -22.30
CA SER A 44 30.71 14.76 -23.70
C SER A 44 30.03 13.40 -23.85
N ASN A 45 30.28 12.48 -22.90
CA ASN A 45 29.62 11.17 -22.88
C ASN A 45 28.12 11.31 -22.61
N LEU A 46 27.73 12.15 -21.64
CA LEU A 46 26.33 12.43 -21.35
C LEU A 46 25.62 13.03 -22.56
N LYS A 47 26.23 14.00 -23.25
CA LYS A 47 25.67 14.59 -24.48
C LYS A 47 25.48 13.57 -25.60
N LYS A 48 26.43 12.64 -25.75
CA LYS A 48 26.31 11.57 -26.75
C LYS A 48 25.15 10.63 -26.42
N HIS A 49 25.05 10.23 -25.16
CA HIS A 49 24.00 9.32 -24.70
C HIS A 49 22.60 9.96 -24.77
N THR A 50 22.48 11.26 -24.46
CA THR A 50 21.22 11.99 -24.65
C THR A 50 20.84 12.08 -26.12
N GLY A 51 21.80 12.26 -27.04
CA GLY A 51 21.53 12.27 -28.48
C GLY A 51 21.05 10.90 -28.99
N GLU A 52 21.70 9.81 -28.56
CA GLU A 52 21.29 8.44 -28.91
C GLU A 52 19.86 8.13 -28.42
N LEU A 53 19.50 8.56 -27.21
CA LEU A 53 18.14 8.40 -26.67
C LEU A 53 17.10 9.26 -27.40
N GLU A 54 17.45 10.48 -27.81
CA GLU A 54 16.57 11.34 -28.61
C GLU A 54 16.29 10.74 -30.00
N ASP A 55 17.30 10.15 -30.63
CA ASP A 55 17.16 9.45 -31.91
C ASP A 55 16.29 8.19 -31.77
N GLN A 56 16.50 7.39 -30.72
CA GLN A 56 15.66 6.22 -30.41
C GLN A 56 14.19 6.63 -30.22
N ARG A 57 13.94 7.64 -29.38
CA ARG A 57 12.58 8.16 -29.16
C ARG A 57 11.92 8.63 -30.45
N LYS A 58 12.68 9.27 -31.34
CA LYS A 58 12.17 9.72 -32.64
C LYS A 58 11.80 8.55 -33.55
N THR A 59 12.59 7.47 -33.54
CA THR A 59 12.27 6.25 -34.30
C THR A 59 11.04 5.53 -33.75
N GLU A 60 10.90 5.42 -32.43
CA GLU A 60 9.74 4.80 -31.79
C GLU A 60 8.45 5.58 -32.05
N LEU A 61 8.50 6.92 -31.98
CA LEU A 61 7.35 7.77 -32.32
C LEU A 61 6.93 7.58 -33.78
N ALA A 62 7.88 7.48 -34.71
CA ALA A 62 7.58 7.23 -36.11
C ALA A 62 6.94 5.83 -36.33
N GLN A 63 7.37 4.82 -35.58
CA GLN A 63 6.76 3.49 -35.62
C GLN A 63 5.34 3.49 -35.05
N LEU A 64 5.12 4.19 -33.93
CA LEU A 64 3.79 4.36 -33.34
C LEU A 64 2.82 5.07 -34.29
N ASP A 65 3.27 6.11 -34.97
CA ASP A 65 2.47 6.82 -35.97
C ASP A 65 2.12 5.92 -37.16
N ALA A 66 3.06 5.09 -37.62
CA ALA A 66 2.81 4.13 -38.70
C ALA A 66 1.77 3.07 -38.27
N LEU A 67 1.92 2.51 -37.07
CA LEU A 67 1.00 1.50 -36.53
C LEU A 67 -0.40 2.07 -36.30
N ASN A 68 -0.50 3.32 -35.84
CA ASN A 68 -1.78 4.00 -35.67
C ASN A 68 -2.51 4.23 -37.01
N ARG A 69 -1.77 4.53 -38.09
CA ARG A 69 -2.36 4.65 -39.43
C ARG A 69 -2.90 3.31 -39.92
N GLU A 70 -2.13 2.23 -39.76
CA GLU A 70 -2.56 0.88 -40.13
C GLU A 70 -3.79 0.45 -39.34
N ARG A 71 -3.83 0.72 -38.03
CA ARG A 71 -5.01 0.45 -37.19
C ARG A 71 -6.25 1.18 -37.71
N LEU A 72 -6.10 2.44 -38.09
CA LEU A 72 -7.22 3.26 -38.56
C LEU A 72 -7.71 2.84 -39.96
N GLU A 73 -6.83 2.31 -40.80
CA GLU A 73 -7.22 1.68 -42.07
C GLU A 73 -7.97 0.35 -41.86
N LEU A 74 -7.49 -0.49 -40.94
CA LEU A 74 -8.17 -1.74 -40.58
C LEU A 74 -9.55 -1.48 -39.97
N GLU A 75 -9.67 -0.47 -39.12
CA GLU A 75 -10.94 -0.06 -38.51
C GLU A 75 -11.95 0.42 -39.56
N LYS A 76 -11.51 1.23 -40.54
CA LYS A 76 -12.34 1.61 -41.69
C LYS A 76 -12.80 0.41 -42.51
N ARG A 77 -11.90 -0.53 -42.77
CA ARG A 77 -12.21 -1.75 -43.54
C ARG A 77 -13.18 -2.68 -42.79
N SER A 78 -13.03 -2.78 -41.48
CA SER A 78 -13.97 -3.53 -40.64
C SER A 78 -15.35 -2.88 -40.63
N SER A 79 -15.41 -1.55 -40.54
CA SER A 79 -16.66 -0.80 -40.59
C SER A 79 -17.36 -0.94 -41.94
N SER A 80 -16.62 -0.91 -43.06
CA SER A 80 -17.21 -1.12 -44.39
C SER A 80 -17.76 -2.56 -44.56
N LEU A 81 -17.00 -3.56 -44.10
CA LEU A 81 -17.44 -4.96 -44.13
C LEU A 81 -18.69 -5.19 -43.27
N ALA A 82 -18.76 -4.56 -42.09
CA ALA A 82 -19.95 -4.62 -41.25
C ALA A 82 -21.17 -3.98 -41.93
N GLY A 83 -20.98 -2.85 -42.62
CA GLY A 83 -22.05 -2.22 -43.40
C GLY A 83 -22.51 -3.06 -44.59
N GLU A 84 -21.59 -3.74 -45.29
CA GLU A 84 -21.92 -4.69 -46.35
C GLU A 84 -22.72 -5.90 -45.82
N LEU A 85 -22.32 -6.43 -44.66
CA LEU A 85 -23.03 -7.52 -44.01
C LEU A 85 -24.45 -7.11 -43.62
N GLN A 86 -24.61 -5.94 -42.99
CA GLN A 86 -25.92 -5.41 -42.60
C GLN A 86 -26.82 -5.21 -43.84
N ASN A 87 -26.27 -4.70 -44.94
CA ASN A 87 -27.02 -4.56 -46.19
C ASN A 87 -27.43 -5.92 -46.78
N ALA A 88 -26.56 -6.92 -46.72
CA ALA A 88 -26.87 -8.28 -47.17
C ALA A 88 -27.95 -8.93 -46.29
N GLU A 89 -27.91 -8.73 -44.98
CA GLU A 89 -28.94 -9.19 -44.04
C GLU A 89 -30.29 -8.52 -44.29
N MET A 90 -30.31 -7.19 -44.47
CA MET A 90 -31.52 -6.47 -44.85
C MET A 90 -32.08 -6.96 -46.19
N ARG A 91 -31.22 -7.23 -47.19
CA ARG A 91 -31.64 -7.80 -48.48
C ARG A 91 -32.22 -9.20 -48.32
N SER A 92 -31.62 -10.03 -47.47
CA SER A 92 -32.15 -11.35 -47.15
C SER A 92 -33.50 -11.27 -46.45
N TYR A 93 -33.68 -10.31 -45.53
CA TYR A 93 -34.95 -10.09 -44.85
C TYR A 93 -36.02 -9.59 -45.82
N GLU A 94 -35.69 -8.62 -46.68
CA GLU A 94 -36.58 -8.12 -47.73
C GLU A 94 -37.05 -9.25 -48.66
N LEU A 95 -36.13 -10.12 -49.09
CA LEU A 95 -36.45 -11.30 -49.90
C LEU A 95 -37.33 -12.30 -49.15
N LYS A 96 -37.11 -12.52 -47.84
CA LYS A 96 -37.97 -13.38 -47.02
C LYS A 96 -39.38 -12.82 -46.88
N VAL A 97 -39.51 -11.50 -46.68
CA VAL A 97 -40.82 -10.83 -46.60
C VAL A 97 -41.54 -10.93 -47.95
N GLN A 98 -40.84 -10.70 -49.06
CA GLN A 98 -41.40 -10.89 -50.40
C GLN A 98 -41.83 -12.34 -50.65
N LEU A 99 -41.02 -13.31 -50.21
CA LEU A 99 -41.37 -14.74 -50.28
C LEU A 99 -42.65 -15.00 -49.49
N SER A 100 -42.74 -14.57 -48.23
CA SER A 100 -43.94 -14.75 -47.42
C SER A 100 -45.18 -14.07 -48.00
N ALA A 101 -45.02 -12.91 -48.65
CA ALA A 101 -46.13 -12.22 -49.30
C ALA A 101 -46.61 -12.97 -50.56
N ILE A 102 -45.69 -13.58 -51.31
CA ILE A 102 -46.02 -14.46 -52.44
C ILE A 102 -46.69 -15.74 -51.94
N GLU A 103 -46.19 -16.34 -50.85
CA GLU A 103 -46.79 -17.50 -50.19
C GLU A 103 -48.21 -17.22 -49.70
N GLU A 104 -48.44 -16.07 -49.06
CA GLU A 104 -49.77 -15.69 -48.59
C GLU A 104 -50.72 -15.44 -49.77
N ARG A 105 -50.24 -14.79 -50.83
CA ARG A 105 -51.03 -14.59 -52.05
C ARG A 105 -51.40 -15.90 -52.73
N ILE A 106 -50.48 -16.87 -52.76
CA ILE A 106 -50.75 -18.22 -53.29
C ILE A 106 -51.76 -18.94 -52.39
N ARG A 107 -51.66 -18.79 -51.07
CA ARG A 107 -52.65 -19.34 -50.13
C ARG A 107 -54.03 -18.72 -50.31
N GLU A 108 -54.11 -17.41 -50.55
CA GLU A 108 -55.39 -16.71 -50.77
C GLU A 108 -56.02 -17.02 -52.13
N GLU A 109 -55.25 -17.02 -53.22
CA GLU A 109 -55.76 -17.24 -54.58
C GLU A 109 -55.98 -18.74 -54.91
N LEU A 110 -55.14 -19.63 -54.37
CA LEU A 110 -55.12 -21.06 -54.73
C LEU A 110 -55.48 -21.99 -53.56
N GLN A 111 -55.61 -21.49 -52.32
CA GLN A 111 -55.85 -22.30 -51.11
C GLN A 111 -54.84 -23.44 -50.89
N ILE A 112 -53.63 -23.28 -51.40
CA ILE A 112 -52.54 -24.28 -51.37
C ILE A 112 -51.29 -23.62 -50.76
N SER A 113 -50.50 -24.35 -49.97
CA SER A 113 -49.22 -23.85 -49.45
C SER A 113 -48.08 -24.11 -50.44
N LEU A 114 -47.04 -23.27 -50.47
CA LEU A 114 -45.91 -23.44 -51.40
C LEU A 114 -45.18 -24.78 -51.21
N GLY A 115 -45.17 -25.30 -49.97
CA GLY A 115 -44.63 -26.62 -49.65
C GLY A 115 -45.45 -27.79 -50.21
N ASP A 116 -46.71 -27.56 -50.58
CA ASP A 116 -47.55 -28.57 -51.24
C ASP A 116 -47.21 -28.65 -52.75
N LEU A 117 -46.79 -27.54 -53.37
CA LEU A 117 -46.47 -27.47 -54.81
C LEU A 117 -45.22 -28.26 -55.22
N GLU A 118 -44.25 -28.45 -54.31
CA GLU A 118 -43.05 -29.27 -54.58
C GLU A 118 -43.22 -30.77 -54.26
N GLY A 119 -44.38 -31.19 -53.75
CA GLY A 119 -44.58 -32.56 -53.26
C GLY A 119 -45.91 -33.23 -53.58
N SER A 120 -46.95 -32.52 -54.03
CA SER A 120 -48.26 -33.13 -54.23
C SER A 120 -48.67 -33.27 -55.70
N GLU A 121 -48.54 -34.48 -56.23
CA GLU A 121 -49.68 -35.03 -56.97
C GLU A 121 -50.85 -35.14 -55.97
N PRO A 122 -52.08 -34.69 -56.29
CA PRO A 122 -53.20 -34.81 -55.38
C PRO A 122 -53.66 -36.27 -55.36
N ALA A 123 -53.04 -37.10 -54.52
CA ALA A 123 -53.36 -38.54 -54.46
C ALA A 123 -54.05 -38.99 -53.16
N ASP A 124 -53.96 -38.28 -52.02
CA ASP A 124 -54.34 -38.90 -50.72
C ASP A 124 -55.44 -38.21 -49.91
N LEU A 125 -56.24 -37.32 -50.51
CA LEU A 125 -57.43 -36.73 -49.84
C LEU A 125 -58.78 -37.26 -50.36
N ALA A 126 -58.79 -38.11 -51.39
CA ALA A 126 -60.02 -38.64 -51.95
C ALA A 126 -60.62 -39.83 -51.17
N ASP A 127 -59.81 -40.52 -50.35
CA ASP A 127 -60.19 -41.79 -49.68
C ASP A 127 -60.41 -41.67 -48.15
N ARG A 128 -60.29 -40.48 -47.56
CA ARG A 128 -60.53 -40.28 -46.12
C ARG A 128 -61.99 -39.93 -45.86
N SER A 129 -62.63 -40.65 -44.94
CA SER A 129 -64.00 -40.33 -44.54
C SER A 129 -64.05 -39.05 -43.69
N ASP A 130 -65.11 -38.24 -43.87
CA ASP A 130 -65.34 -37.01 -43.08
C ASP A 130 -65.23 -37.24 -41.56
N ALA A 131 -65.56 -38.44 -41.09
CA ALA A 131 -65.49 -38.85 -39.69
C ALA A 131 -64.06 -38.96 -39.14
N GLU A 132 -63.08 -39.32 -39.97
CA GLU A 132 -61.67 -39.38 -39.55
C GLU A 132 -61.07 -37.98 -39.41
N LEU A 133 -61.39 -37.10 -40.35
CA LEU A 133 -60.98 -35.70 -40.31
C LEU A 133 -61.59 -34.99 -39.09
N GLU A 134 -62.87 -35.21 -38.77
CA GLU A 134 -63.48 -34.68 -37.55
C GLU A 134 -62.82 -35.19 -36.28
N SER A 135 -62.38 -36.45 -36.25
CA SER A 135 -61.70 -37.03 -35.09
C SER A 135 -60.34 -36.38 -34.85
N GLU A 136 -59.57 -36.16 -35.91
CA GLU A 136 -58.28 -35.45 -35.85
C GLU A 136 -58.46 -33.99 -35.44
N LEU A 137 -59.46 -33.31 -35.98
CA LEU A 137 -59.78 -31.93 -35.63
C LEU A 137 -60.12 -31.80 -34.15
N ARG A 138 -60.93 -32.72 -33.60
CA ARG A 138 -61.23 -32.76 -32.15
C ARG A 138 -60.01 -33.07 -31.29
N LYS A 139 -59.06 -33.89 -31.77
CA LYS A 139 -57.80 -34.16 -31.06
C LYS A 139 -56.93 -32.91 -31.03
N ILE A 140 -56.79 -32.21 -32.15
CA ILE A 140 -56.02 -30.97 -32.25
C ILE A 140 -56.66 -29.85 -31.42
N ASP A 141 -57.98 -29.71 -31.43
CA ASP A 141 -58.69 -28.72 -30.61
C ASP A 141 -58.52 -28.99 -29.10
N ASN A 142 -58.57 -30.26 -28.70
CA ASN A 142 -58.26 -30.63 -27.31
C ASN A 142 -56.80 -30.35 -26.94
N GLN A 143 -55.84 -30.61 -27.84
CA GLN A 143 -54.42 -30.27 -27.62
C GLN A 143 -54.22 -28.76 -27.49
N LEU A 144 -54.90 -27.95 -28.32
CA LEU A 144 -54.85 -26.49 -28.27
C LEU A 144 -55.44 -25.96 -26.94
N ARG A 145 -56.54 -26.55 -26.46
CA ARG A 145 -57.14 -26.20 -25.16
C ARG A 145 -56.22 -26.52 -23.98
N VAL A 146 -55.47 -27.61 -24.04
CA VAL A 146 -54.51 -28.00 -22.98
C VAL A 146 -53.33 -27.04 -22.90
N LEU A 147 -52.88 -26.50 -24.04
CA LEU A 147 -51.78 -25.52 -24.10
C LEU A 147 -52.14 -24.15 -23.49
N GLY A 148 -53.44 -23.85 -23.36
CA GLY A 148 -53.91 -22.59 -22.78
C GLY A 148 -53.76 -21.39 -23.72
N SER A 149 -54.06 -20.19 -23.22
CA SER A 149 -53.91 -18.95 -23.99
C SER A 149 -52.44 -18.58 -24.13
N PHE A 150 -52.00 -18.26 -25.35
CA PHE A 150 -50.67 -17.73 -25.61
C PHE A 150 -50.49 -16.37 -24.91
N ASN A 151 -49.30 -16.11 -24.36
CA ASN A 151 -48.94 -14.80 -23.84
C ASN A 151 -48.25 -14.00 -24.97
N PRO A 152 -48.92 -13.01 -25.60
CA PRO A 152 -48.31 -12.21 -26.67
C PRO A 152 -47.13 -11.36 -26.18
N LEU A 153 -47.02 -11.09 -24.88
CA LEU A 153 -45.93 -10.29 -24.30
C LEU A 153 -44.72 -11.15 -23.87
N ALA A 154 -44.78 -12.47 -24.04
CA ALA A 154 -43.74 -13.37 -23.56
C ALA A 154 -42.36 -13.09 -24.18
N GLU A 155 -42.32 -12.68 -25.45
CA GLU A 155 -41.07 -12.35 -26.14
C GLU A 155 -40.44 -11.06 -25.60
N GLU A 156 -41.25 -10.03 -25.36
CA GLU A 156 -40.81 -8.76 -24.77
C GLU A 156 -40.36 -8.95 -23.31
N GLU A 157 -41.13 -9.70 -22.52
CA GLU A 157 -40.80 -10.01 -21.13
C GLU A 157 -39.53 -10.85 -21.01
N TYR A 158 -39.35 -11.84 -21.89
CA TYR A 158 -38.14 -12.65 -21.94
C TYR A 158 -36.92 -11.79 -22.25
N SER A 159 -37.01 -10.95 -23.28
CA SER A 159 -35.92 -10.06 -23.70
C SER A 159 -35.54 -9.08 -22.57
N ALA A 160 -36.52 -8.47 -21.91
CA ALA A 160 -36.28 -7.57 -20.78
C ALA A 160 -35.67 -8.29 -19.56
N LEU A 161 -36.07 -9.54 -19.31
CA LEU A 161 -35.53 -10.34 -18.21
C LEU A 161 -34.10 -10.81 -18.51
N GLU A 162 -33.80 -11.15 -19.76
CA GLU A 162 -32.48 -11.50 -20.23
C GLU A 162 -31.50 -10.32 -20.12
N GLU A 163 -31.91 -9.13 -20.56
CA GLU A 163 -31.12 -7.90 -20.36
C GLU A 163 -30.81 -7.65 -18.88
N ARG A 164 -31.82 -7.80 -18.01
CA ARG A 164 -31.65 -7.64 -16.56
C ARG A 164 -30.70 -8.68 -15.97
N LEU A 165 -30.79 -9.93 -16.43
CA LEU A 165 -29.92 -11.02 -15.99
C LEU A 165 -28.48 -10.74 -16.39
N ASN A 166 -28.25 -10.34 -17.64
CA ASN A 166 -26.92 -9.99 -18.15
C ASN A 166 -26.31 -8.82 -17.39
N TYR A 167 -27.10 -7.78 -17.09
CA TYR A 167 -26.66 -6.67 -16.26
C TYR A 167 -26.27 -7.12 -14.84
N LEU A 168 -27.11 -7.89 -14.17
CA LEU A 168 -26.84 -8.36 -12.81
C LEU A 168 -25.66 -9.34 -12.75
N SER A 169 -25.47 -10.19 -13.77
CA SER A 169 -24.31 -11.07 -13.86
C SER A 169 -23.02 -10.27 -13.96
N THR A 170 -23.00 -9.26 -14.84
CA THR A 170 -21.84 -8.38 -15.00
C THR A 170 -21.50 -7.67 -13.69
N GLN A 171 -22.51 -7.10 -13.00
CA GLN A 171 -22.31 -6.45 -11.70
C GLN A 171 -21.80 -7.42 -10.62
N LEU A 172 -22.24 -8.68 -10.65
CA LEU A 172 -21.80 -9.70 -9.70
C LEU A 172 -20.34 -10.09 -9.96
N ASP A 173 -19.95 -10.19 -11.22
CA ASP A 173 -18.57 -10.47 -11.62
C ASP A 173 -17.64 -9.32 -11.21
N ASP A 174 -18.02 -8.08 -11.50
CA ASP A 174 -17.28 -6.87 -11.07
C ASP A 174 -17.10 -6.84 -9.55
N LEU A 175 -18.15 -7.17 -8.78
CA LEU A 175 -18.10 -7.19 -7.32
C LEU A 175 -17.18 -8.30 -6.80
N ASN A 176 -17.17 -9.48 -7.45
CA ASN A 176 -16.30 -10.58 -7.08
C ASN A 176 -14.83 -10.27 -7.39
N GLU A 177 -14.57 -9.61 -8.51
CA GLU A 177 -13.23 -9.12 -8.86
C GLU A 177 -12.75 -8.11 -7.81
N ALA A 178 -13.52 -7.06 -7.54
CA ALA A 178 -13.20 -6.06 -6.52
C ALA A 178 -12.96 -6.70 -5.12
N LYS A 179 -13.77 -7.69 -4.75
CA LYS A 179 -13.58 -8.45 -3.49
C LYS A 179 -12.27 -9.22 -3.48
N SER A 180 -11.87 -9.82 -4.61
CA SER A 180 -10.61 -10.54 -4.75
C SER A 180 -9.43 -9.58 -4.64
N GLU A 181 -9.49 -8.43 -5.31
CA GLU A 181 -8.48 -7.38 -5.25
C GLU A 181 -8.30 -6.84 -3.82
N LEU A 182 -9.40 -6.48 -3.15
CA LEU A 182 -9.34 -6.01 -1.76
C LEU A 182 -8.72 -7.04 -0.82
N ARG A 183 -9.03 -8.33 -1.02
CA ARG A 183 -8.38 -9.41 -0.26
C ARG A 183 -6.89 -9.56 -0.59
N GLY A 184 -6.49 -9.30 -1.82
CA GLY A 184 -5.09 -9.21 -2.22
C GLY A 184 -4.37 -8.09 -1.46
N ILE A 185 -4.96 -6.89 -1.44
CA ILE A 185 -4.43 -5.72 -0.72
C ILE A 185 -4.30 -6.01 0.78
N ILE A 186 -5.31 -6.62 1.41
CA ILE A 186 -5.25 -7.01 2.83
C ILE A 186 -4.04 -7.92 3.09
N ARG A 187 -3.82 -8.95 2.26
CA ARG A 187 -2.66 -9.86 2.44
C ARG A 187 -1.33 -9.14 2.26
N GLU A 188 -1.24 -8.19 1.33
CA GLU A 188 -0.04 -7.39 1.14
C GLU A 188 0.25 -6.51 2.36
N ILE A 189 -0.79 -5.84 2.88
CA ILE A 189 -0.70 -5.03 4.09
C ILE A 189 -0.30 -5.90 5.28
N ASP A 190 -0.91 -7.07 5.47
CA ASP A 190 -0.58 -8.00 6.55
C ASP A 190 0.89 -8.46 6.47
N GLY A 191 1.39 -8.79 5.27
CA GLY A 191 2.79 -9.14 5.05
C GLY A 191 3.74 -7.99 5.41
N LYS A 192 3.36 -6.75 5.08
CA LYS A 192 4.12 -5.55 5.44
C LYS A 192 4.09 -5.27 6.94
N ILE A 193 2.95 -5.48 7.60
CA ILE A 193 2.80 -5.37 9.06
C ILE A 193 3.70 -6.39 9.74
N GLN A 194 3.68 -7.66 9.33
CA GLN A 194 4.52 -8.71 9.90
C GLN A 194 6.01 -8.40 9.76
N THR A 195 6.43 -7.94 8.59
CA THR A 195 7.84 -7.58 8.34
C THR A 195 8.27 -6.38 9.20
N THR A 196 7.43 -5.36 9.28
CA THR A 196 7.70 -4.15 10.09
C THR A 196 7.73 -4.47 11.58
N PHE A 197 6.79 -5.31 12.04
CA PHE A 197 6.74 -5.80 13.41
C PHE A 197 7.99 -6.61 13.76
N ALA A 198 8.38 -7.58 12.93
CA ALA A 198 9.57 -8.40 13.16
C ALA A 198 10.84 -7.55 13.27
N ALA A 199 11.00 -6.57 12.37
CA ALA A 199 12.12 -5.63 12.44
C ALA A 199 12.08 -4.80 13.73
N ALA A 200 10.93 -4.23 14.08
CA ALA A 200 10.76 -3.44 15.30
C ALA A 200 10.98 -4.26 16.58
N PHE A 201 10.55 -5.52 16.59
CA PHE A 201 10.76 -6.44 17.70
C PHE A 201 12.24 -6.74 17.91
N GLU A 202 12.99 -7.08 16.85
CA GLU A 202 14.42 -7.33 16.93
C GLU A 202 15.22 -6.09 17.35
N ASP A 203 14.84 -4.91 16.86
CA ASP A 203 15.43 -3.64 17.31
C ASP A 203 15.19 -3.40 18.80
N THR A 204 13.95 -3.59 19.25
CA THR A 204 13.56 -3.43 20.67
C THR A 204 14.28 -4.43 21.57
N LYS A 205 14.38 -5.70 21.14
CA LYS A 205 15.10 -6.76 21.86
C LYS A 205 16.57 -6.41 22.06
N ARG A 206 17.24 -5.94 21.00
CA ARG A 206 18.64 -5.52 21.05
C ARG A 206 18.85 -4.33 21.99
N GLU A 207 17.95 -3.35 21.98
CA GLU A 207 18.05 -2.21 22.89
C GLU A 207 17.69 -2.60 24.34
N PHE A 208 16.77 -3.52 24.54
CA PHE A 208 16.41 -4.03 25.87
C PHE A 208 17.58 -4.75 26.54
N GLU A 209 18.30 -5.59 25.80
CA GLU A 209 19.51 -6.27 26.28
C GLU A 209 20.63 -5.29 26.69
N LYS A 210 20.67 -4.08 26.11
CA LYS A 210 21.64 -3.02 26.45
C LYS A 210 21.18 -2.14 27.60
N VAL A 211 19.90 -1.78 27.65
CA VAL A 211 19.34 -0.87 28.66
C VAL A 211 19.17 -1.57 30.00
N PHE A 212 18.76 -2.84 29.99
CA PHE A 212 18.45 -3.57 31.21
C PHE A 212 19.62 -3.66 32.20
N PRO A 213 20.87 -3.98 31.78
CA PRO A 213 22.01 -4.04 32.70
C PRO A 213 22.42 -2.69 33.30
N ILE A 214 22.06 -1.56 32.67
CA ILE A 214 22.32 -0.22 33.19
C ILE A 214 21.42 0.05 34.41
N LEU A 215 20.14 -0.31 34.31
CA LEU A 215 19.18 -0.17 35.40
C LEU A 215 19.38 -1.24 36.49
N PHE A 216 19.79 -2.45 36.11
CA PHE A 216 20.09 -3.58 37.00
C PHE A 216 21.53 -4.08 36.80
N PRO A 217 22.53 -3.53 37.52
CA PRO A 217 23.91 -3.98 37.42
C PRO A 217 24.06 -5.47 37.72
N GLY A 218 24.65 -6.22 36.78
CA GLY A 218 24.79 -7.68 36.87
C GLY A 218 23.52 -8.48 36.55
N GLY A 219 22.44 -7.81 36.15
CA GLY A 219 21.23 -8.42 35.62
C GLY A 219 21.25 -8.54 34.09
N SER A 220 20.37 -9.38 33.55
CA SER A 220 20.14 -9.51 32.11
C SER A 220 18.64 -9.63 31.82
N GLY A 221 18.19 -9.11 30.69
CA GLY A 221 16.81 -9.21 30.23
C GLY A 221 16.76 -9.72 28.79
N SER A 222 15.72 -10.47 28.46
CA SER A 222 15.49 -10.98 27.10
C SER A 222 14.01 -10.92 26.74
N LEU A 223 13.71 -10.59 25.49
CA LEU A 223 12.36 -10.58 24.93
C LEU A 223 12.16 -11.80 24.02
N ASN A 224 11.05 -12.51 24.21
CA ASN A 224 10.68 -13.65 23.38
C ASN A 224 9.22 -13.51 22.88
N LEU A 225 8.95 -13.91 21.65
CA LEU A 225 7.59 -14.00 21.14
C LEU A 225 6.94 -15.29 21.68
N THR A 226 5.69 -15.19 22.14
CA THR A 226 4.91 -16.39 22.47
C THR A 226 4.47 -17.07 21.19
N LYS A 227 4.37 -18.40 21.23
CA LYS A 227 3.73 -19.16 20.15
C LYS A 227 2.22 -19.04 20.36
N PRO A 228 1.46 -18.43 19.43
CA PRO A 228 0.02 -18.39 19.56
C PRO A 228 -0.56 -19.81 19.43
N GLU A 229 -1.56 -20.14 20.25
CA GLU A 229 -2.47 -21.25 19.96
C GLU A 229 -3.46 -20.83 18.85
N GLU A 230 -4.18 -21.79 18.24
CA GLU A 230 -5.09 -21.48 17.13
C GLU A 230 -6.10 -20.38 17.50
N GLY A 231 -6.02 -19.25 16.81
CA GLY A 231 -6.92 -18.10 17.01
C GLY A 231 -6.43 -17.04 18.00
N GLU A 232 -5.25 -17.21 18.60
CA GLU A 232 -4.67 -16.21 19.52
C GLU A 232 -3.69 -15.26 18.83
N GLU A 233 -3.60 -14.04 19.35
CA GLU A 233 -2.61 -13.06 18.93
C GLU A 233 -1.22 -13.40 19.47
N VAL A 234 -0.17 -13.02 18.73
CA VAL A 234 1.22 -13.19 19.18
C VAL A 234 1.48 -12.28 20.38
N GLY A 235 1.80 -12.89 21.52
CA GLY A 235 2.20 -12.18 22.73
C GLY A 235 3.72 -11.99 22.84
N ILE A 236 4.12 -11.16 23.80
CA ILE A 236 5.53 -10.90 24.13
C ILE A 236 5.78 -11.36 25.57
N ASP A 237 6.69 -12.33 25.76
CA ASP A 237 7.16 -12.76 27.08
C ASP A 237 8.46 -12.01 27.43
N VAL A 238 8.42 -11.30 28.56
CA VAL A 238 9.54 -10.51 29.09
C VAL A 238 10.19 -11.31 30.21
N SER A 239 11.34 -11.89 29.90
CA SER A 239 12.13 -12.67 30.86
C SER A 239 13.27 -11.81 31.40
N VAL A 240 13.39 -11.74 32.72
CA VAL A 240 14.45 -10.98 33.37
C VAL A 240 15.22 -11.86 34.35
N ARG A 241 16.49 -11.52 34.55
CA ARG A 241 17.37 -12.15 35.51
C ARG A 241 18.03 -11.07 36.34
N PRO A 242 17.52 -10.78 37.55
CA PRO A 242 18.19 -9.88 38.49
C PRO A 242 19.54 -10.44 38.95
N ALA A 243 20.41 -9.57 39.47
CA ALA A 243 21.76 -9.93 39.92
C ALA A 243 21.72 -11.13 40.89
N GLY A 244 22.33 -12.25 40.49
CA GLY A 244 22.42 -13.47 41.31
C GLY A 244 21.16 -14.33 41.41
N LYS A 245 20.03 -13.96 40.79
CA LYS A 245 18.78 -14.74 40.79
C LYS A 245 18.63 -15.60 39.53
N ARG A 246 17.63 -16.50 39.54
CA ARG A 246 17.21 -17.29 38.37
C ARG A 246 16.41 -16.42 37.40
N ILE A 247 16.22 -16.89 36.17
CA ILE A 247 15.37 -16.22 35.17
C ILE A 247 13.92 -16.32 35.66
N GLU A 248 13.25 -15.18 35.77
CA GLU A 248 11.86 -15.06 36.19
C GLU A 248 11.08 -14.25 35.14
N ARG A 249 9.79 -14.56 34.98
CA ARG A 249 8.88 -13.72 34.21
C ARG A 249 8.67 -12.40 34.93
N MET A 250 8.52 -11.29 34.20
CA MET A 250 8.33 -9.97 34.79
C MET A 250 7.14 -9.90 35.79
N SER A 251 6.13 -10.75 35.62
CA SER A 251 4.98 -10.86 36.53
C SER A 251 5.32 -11.42 37.92
N LEU A 252 6.46 -12.11 38.07
CA LEU A 252 6.88 -12.77 39.31
C LEU A 252 7.83 -11.90 40.16
N LEU A 253 8.19 -10.70 39.69
CA LEU A 253 9.11 -9.79 40.37
C LEU A 253 8.46 -9.06 41.56
N SER A 254 9.31 -8.56 42.47
CA SER A 254 8.87 -7.64 43.53
C SER A 254 8.33 -6.32 42.95
N GLY A 255 7.49 -5.60 43.69
CA GLY A 255 6.81 -4.39 43.19
C GLY A 255 7.75 -3.33 42.60
N GLY A 256 8.88 -3.06 43.25
CA GLY A 256 9.89 -2.11 42.76
C GLY A 256 10.69 -2.63 41.56
N GLU A 257 11.10 -3.91 41.59
CA GLU A 257 11.80 -4.55 40.46
C GLU A 257 10.90 -4.61 39.20
N ARG A 258 9.59 -4.83 39.38
CA ARG A 258 8.61 -4.86 38.29
C ARG A 258 8.46 -3.49 37.62
N SER A 259 8.35 -2.42 38.41
CA SER A 259 8.25 -1.06 37.86
C SER A 259 9.50 -0.66 37.08
N LEU A 260 10.69 -0.98 37.62
CA LEU A 260 11.96 -0.68 36.96
C LEU A 260 12.18 -1.53 35.69
N ALA A 261 11.77 -2.80 35.70
CA ALA A 261 11.79 -3.66 34.51
C ALA A 261 10.83 -3.15 33.42
N ALA A 262 9.64 -2.67 33.80
CA ALA A 262 8.69 -2.07 32.86
C ALA A 262 9.25 -0.77 32.24
N MET A 263 9.87 0.10 33.06
CA MET A 263 10.56 1.28 32.54
C MET A 263 11.71 0.92 31.60
N ALA A 264 12.50 -0.12 31.92
CA ALA A 264 13.57 -0.60 31.04
C ALA A 264 13.03 -1.00 29.66
N LEU A 265 11.87 -1.66 29.62
CA LEU A 265 11.19 -2.02 28.38
C LEU A 265 10.72 -0.77 27.60
N LEU A 266 10.10 0.20 28.29
CA LEU A 266 9.65 1.45 27.65
C LEU A 266 10.82 2.24 27.05
N VAL A 267 11.91 2.39 27.81
CA VAL A 267 13.13 3.03 27.30
C VAL A 267 13.69 2.27 26.10
N ALA A 268 13.72 0.94 26.14
CA ALA A 268 14.21 0.14 25.01
C ALA A 268 13.38 0.37 23.75
N ILE A 269 12.05 0.46 23.88
CA ILE A 269 11.15 0.81 22.78
C ILE A 269 11.46 2.21 22.25
N PHE A 270 11.64 3.20 23.14
CA PHE A 270 11.96 4.58 22.75
C PHE A 270 13.31 4.71 22.05
N LYS A 271 14.33 3.98 22.51
CA LYS A 271 15.64 3.93 21.84
C LYS A 271 15.59 3.23 20.49
N ALA A 272 14.80 2.15 20.36
CA ALA A 272 14.64 1.44 19.10
C ALA A 272 13.88 2.28 18.06
N ARG A 273 12.93 3.10 18.50
CA ARG A 273 12.11 3.97 17.64
C ARG A 273 12.00 5.38 18.25
N PRO A 274 12.99 6.26 18.00
CA PRO A 274 13.00 7.59 18.56
C PRO A 274 11.85 8.45 18.02
N SER A 275 11.12 9.06 18.93
CA SER A 275 10.07 10.05 18.68
C SER A 275 10.67 11.45 18.70
N PRO A 276 10.08 12.45 18.00
CA PRO A 276 10.54 13.84 18.09
C PRO A 276 10.58 14.37 19.52
N PHE A 277 9.60 13.99 20.35
CA PHE A 277 9.54 14.33 21.76
C PHE A 277 8.89 13.24 22.60
N TYR A 278 9.19 13.26 23.90
CA TYR A 278 8.62 12.39 24.93
C TYR A 278 8.13 13.23 26.11
N VAL A 279 6.99 12.84 26.69
CA VAL A 279 6.44 13.42 27.92
C VAL A 279 6.42 12.34 29.00
N LEU A 280 7.05 12.64 30.14
CA LEU A 280 7.17 11.74 31.28
C LEU A 280 6.54 12.46 32.49
N ASP A 281 5.52 11.85 33.09
CA ASP A 281 4.80 12.44 34.22
C ASP A 281 4.97 11.57 35.48
N GLU A 282 5.74 12.08 36.44
CA GLU A 282 6.07 11.47 37.73
C GLU A 282 6.47 9.97 37.66
N VAL A 283 7.14 9.58 36.58
CA VAL A 283 7.53 8.18 36.29
C VAL A 283 8.49 7.61 37.34
N GLU A 284 9.17 8.48 38.07
CA GLU A 284 10.17 8.15 39.08
C GLU A 284 9.63 8.11 40.52
N ALA A 285 8.36 8.41 40.76
CA ALA A 285 7.80 8.55 42.12
C ALA A 285 7.91 7.28 42.98
N ALA A 286 8.03 6.10 42.36
CA ALA A 286 8.12 4.81 43.02
C ALA A 286 9.57 4.27 43.14
N LEU A 287 10.57 5.06 42.77
CA LEU A 287 11.98 4.63 42.75
C LEU A 287 12.73 5.12 43.98
N ASP A 288 13.71 4.32 44.42
CA ASP A 288 14.69 4.74 45.41
C ASP A 288 15.79 5.60 44.78
N ASP A 289 16.60 6.26 45.61
CA ASP A 289 17.64 7.19 45.17
C ASP A 289 18.67 6.55 44.22
N THR A 290 18.98 5.26 44.42
CA THR A 290 19.96 4.53 43.61
C THR A 290 19.41 4.17 42.22
N ASN A 291 18.16 3.72 42.13
CA ASN A 291 17.55 3.40 40.84
C ASN A 291 17.14 4.67 40.09
N LEU A 292 16.83 5.76 40.81
CA LEU A 292 16.63 7.08 40.22
C LEU A 292 17.88 7.56 39.47
N GLU A 293 19.07 7.50 40.08
CA GLU A 293 20.32 7.89 39.40
C GLU A 293 20.53 7.13 38.08
N ARG A 294 20.30 5.81 38.08
CA ARG A 294 20.43 4.98 36.87
C ARG A 294 19.40 5.34 35.80
N LEU A 295 18.16 5.63 36.21
CA LEU A 295 17.13 6.09 35.28
C LEU A 295 17.54 7.43 34.64
N LEU A 296 18.07 8.36 35.43
CA LEU A 296 18.51 9.66 34.95
C LEU A 296 19.65 9.56 33.92
N GLU A 297 20.60 8.64 34.09
CA GLU A 297 21.65 8.37 33.09
C GLU A 297 21.06 7.91 31.75
N VAL A 298 20.07 7.02 31.81
CA VAL A 298 19.37 6.50 30.64
C VAL A 298 18.56 7.59 29.94
N LEU A 299 17.83 8.41 30.70
CA LEU A 299 17.06 9.54 30.18
C LEU A 299 17.98 10.60 29.55
N LYS A 300 19.13 10.89 30.16
CA LYS A 300 20.12 11.80 29.58
C LYS A 300 20.60 11.33 28.21
N THR A 301 20.88 10.03 28.08
CA THR A 301 21.26 9.43 26.79
C THR A 301 20.11 9.51 25.77
N LEU A 302 18.86 9.36 26.20
CA LEU A 302 17.70 9.51 25.32
C LEU A 302 17.51 10.97 24.88
N GLY A 303 17.84 11.92 25.76
CA GLY A 303 17.78 13.36 25.52
C GLY A 303 18.75 13.87 24.46
N GLU A 304 19.82 13.13 24.18
CA GLU A 304 20.75 13.44 23.09
C GLU A 304 20.11 13.27 21.70
N ALA A 305 19.12 12.38 21.58
CA ALA A 305 18.45 12.05 20.33
C ALA A 305 17.03 12.64 20.20
N SER A 306 16.35 12.89 21.31
CA SER A 306 14.93 13.29 21.35
C SER A 306 14.66 14.33 22.44
N GLN A 307 13.68 15.22 22.21
CA GLN A 307 13.28 16.19 23.22
C GLN A 307 12.53 15.51 24.38
N LEU A 308 12.94 15.77 25.62
CA LEU A 308 12.31 15.24 26.83
C LEU A 308 11.60 16.36 27.60
N ILE A 309 10.32 16.13 27.91
CA ILE A 309 9.52 16.97 28.82
C ILE A 309 9.21 16.11 30.03
N ILE A 310 9.76 16.47 31.19
CA ILE A 310 9.59 15.70 32.43
C ILE A 310 8.83 16.55 33.44
N VAL A 311 7.71 16.02 33.92
CA VAL A 311 6.95 16.57 35.05
C VAL A 311 7.35 15.78 36.28
N THR A 312 7.93 16.48 37.26
CA THR A 312 8.48 15.85 38.47
C THR A 312 8.54 16.81 39.63
N HIS A 313 8.52 16.26 40.85
CA HIS A 313 8.86 16.95 42.09
C HIS A 313 10.22 16.51 42.67
N GLN A 314 10.95 15.62 41.98
CA GLN A 314 12.24 15.07 42.43
C GLN A 314 13.40 16.01 42.09
N LYS A 315 14.14 16.45 43.12
CA LYS A 315 15.26 17.40 42.96
C LYS A 315 16.35 16.88 42.02
N ARG A 316 16.70 15.59 42.13
CA ARG A 316 17.73 14.95 41.29
C ARG A 316 17.36 14.93 39.81
N THR A 317 16.08 14.73 39.48
CA THR A 317 15.59 14.82 38.10
C THR A 317 15.66 16.25 37.57
N MET A 318 15.36 17.25 38.42
CA MET A 318 15.47 18.67 38.05
C MET A 318 16.92 19.09 37.77
N GLU A 319 17.90 18.50 38.45
CA GLU A 319 19.33 18.84 38.30
C GLU A 319 19.92 18.48 36.93
N ILE A 320 19.36 17.48 36.24
CA ILE A 320 19.86 17.06 34.92
C ILE A 320 19.20 17.81 33.75
N ALA A 321 18.21 18.66 34.02
CA ALA A 321 17.46 19.37 33.00
C ALA A 321 18.23 20.58 32.44
N ASP A 322 18.09 20.87 31.15
CA ASP A 322 18.64 22.10 30.56
C ASP A 322 17.79 23.34 30.91
N ALA A 323 16.49 23.15 31.11
CA ALA A 323 15.55 24.21 31.49
C ALA A 323 14.46 23.68 32.43
N LEU A 324 14.07 24.51 33.39
CA LEU A 324 13.02 24.24 34.35
C LEU A 324 11.82 25.17 34.11
N TYR A 325 10.62 24.59 34.09
CA TYR A 325 9.36 25.32 34.05
C TYR A 325 8.61 25.08 35.35
N GLY A 326 8.62 26.09 36.22
CA GLY A 326 7.87 26.09 37.48
C GLY A 326 6.44 26.54 37.26
N VAL A 327 5.48 25.75 37.74
CA VAL A 327 4.05 26.09 37.71
C VAL A 327 3.63 26.52 39.11
N SER A 328 3.02 27.71 39.23
CA SER A 328 2.48 28.23 40.49
C SER A 328 1.03 28.64 40.31
N MET A 329 0.18 28.33 41.31
CA MET A 329 -1.22 28.71 41.30
C MET A 329 -1.43 29.88 42.26
N GLY A 330 -1.95 31.00 41.75
CA GLY A 330 -2.32 32.14 42.57
C GLY A 330 -3.55 31.84 43.45
N LYS A 331 -3.79 32.67 44.47
CA LYS A 331 -5.01 32.58 45.30
C LYS A 331 -6.30 32.71 44.49
N ASP A 332 -6.18 33.30 43.31
CA ASP A 332 -7.24 33.59 42.35
C ASP A 332 -7.58 32.37 41.46
N GLY A 333 -6.91 31.22 41.66
CA GLY A 333 -7.09 29.99 40.87
C GLY A 333 -6.42 30.02 39.48
N VAL A 334 -5.79 31.13 39.11
CA VAL A 334 -5.07 31.28 37.84
C VAL A 334 -3.66 30.69 37.97
N THR A 335 -3.32 29.80 37.04
CA THR A 335 -2.00 29.17 36.95
C THR A 335 -1.03 30.06 36.20
N LYS A 336 0.15 30.33 36.78
CA LYS A 336 1.25 31.07 36.17
C LYS A 336 2.44 30.15 35.97
N VAL A 337 3.06 30.25 34.79
CA VAL A 337 4.26 29.48 34.44
C VAL A 337 5.47 30.41 34.51
N MET A 338 6.50 29.97 35.21
CA MET A 338 7.80 30.63 35.31
C MET A 338 8.86 29.72 34.68
N SER A 339 9.73 30.27 33.84
CA SER A 339 10.81 29.52 33.20
C SER A 339 12.17 29.96 33.73
N GLN A 340 13.06 29.01 33.97
CA GLN A 340 14.45 29.23 34.33
C GLN A 340 15.35 28.29 33.51
N THR A 341 16.30 28.83 32.77
CA THR A 341 17.34 28.04 32.09
C THR A 341 18.46 27.76 33.08
N LEU A 342 18.93 26.51 33.14
CA LEU A 342 20.06 26.12 33.99
C LEU A 342 21.36 26.29 33.19
N GLU A 343 22.26 27.18 33.62
CA GLU A 343 23.59 27.28 33.02
C GLU A 343 24.41 26.04 33.42
N LYS A 344 25.04 25.38 32.44
CA LYS A 344 25.91 24.23 32.70
C LYS A 344 27.06 24.68 33.60
N ALA A 345 27.13 24.14 34.82
CA ALA A 345 28.30 24.25 35.66
C ALA A 345 29.50 23.69 34.87
N SER A 346 30.46 24.55 34.58
CA SER A 346 31.65 24.26 33.77
C SER A 346 32.62 23.33 34.49
#